data_AF-A0A955XDP1-F1
#
_entry.id   AF-A0A955XDP1-F1
#
_cell.length_a   1.000
_cell.length_b   1.000
_cell.length_c   1.000
_cell.angle_alpha   90.00
_cell.angle_beta   90.00
_cell.angle_gamma   90.00
#
_symmetry.space_group_name_H-M   'P 1'
#
loop_
_entity.id
_entity.type
_entity.pdbx_description
1 polymer ?
#
loop_
_entity_poly.entity_id
_entity_poly.type
_entity_poly.pdbx_seq_one_letter_code
_entity_poly.pdbx_strand_id
1 'polypeptide(L)'
;VIGANRPEDEAAARMVLGRDHVRWMDQGPPKDALADWMVVALEVHEVRAFRSEHDGIAQALREARMQLFHGFIQSYSPPEGPPVGPPLPTTIEEIQPLREARSQFERAHIQAAVREWGSLKDASAALGISYTSLWRRLR
;
A
#
# COMPACT_ATOMS: atom_id res chain seq x y z
N VAL A 1 28.76 -0.98 -10.27
CA VAL A 1 28.82 -1.16 -8.81
C VAL A 1 27.50 -1.75 -8.39
N ILE A 2 27.50 -3.04 -8.06
CA ILE A 2 26.35 -3.71 -7.44
C ILE A 2 26.33 -3.22 -5.98
N GLY A 3 25.18 -2.80 -5.46
CA GLY A 3 25.07 -2.29 -4.09
C GLY A 3 24.63 -0.82 -3.95
N ALA A 4 24.04 -0.21 -4.98
CA ALA A 4 23.43 1.12 -4.87
C ALA A 4 21.95 1.05 -4.42
N ASN A 5 21.46 -0.13 -4.01
CA ASN A 5 20.06 -0.41 -3.63
C ASN A 5 19.04 -0.04 -4.71
N ARG A 6 19.44 -0.07 -6.00
CA ARG A 6 18.53 0.22 -7.11
C ARG A 6 17.88 -1.07 -7.62
N PRO A 7 16.62 -1.04 -8.08
CA PRO A 7 15.98 -2.21 -8.70
C PRO A 7 16.76 -2.78 -9.89
N GLU A 8 17.51 -1.92 -10.57
CA GLU A 8 18.37 -2.23 -11.72
C GLU A 8 19.62 -3.04 -11.32
N ASP A 9 20.06 -2.95 -10.06
CA ASP A 9 21.24 -3.66 -9.54
C ASP A 9 20.99 -5.17 -9.45
N GLU A 10 19.75 -5.58 -9.17
CA GLU A 10 19.38 -7.00 -9.07
C GLU A 10 19.35 -7.65 -10.46
N ALA A 11 18.85 -6.95 -11.48
CA ALA A 11 18.88 -7.41 -12.86
C ALA A 11 20.33 -7.51 -13.38
N ALA A 12 21.18 -6.53 -13.04
CA ALA A 12 22.60 -6.56 -13.37
C ALA A 12 23.33 -7.73 -12.67
N ALA A 13 23.08 -7.95 -11.38
CA ALA A 13 23.64 -9.07 -10.63
C ALA A 13 23.21 -10.43 -11.18
N ARG A 14 21.93 -10.59 -11.56
CA ARG A 14 21.43 -11.81 -12.22
C ARG A 14 22.07 -12.06 -13.59
N MET A 15 22.31 -11.01 -14.39
CA MET A 15 22.99 -11.16 -15.69
C MET A 15 24.46 -11.53 -15.54
N VAL A 16 25.17 -10.97 -14.54
CA VAL A 16 26.56 -11.32 -14.23
C VAL A 16 26.65 -12.77 -13.75
N LEU A 17 25.84 -13.13 -12.76
CA LEU A 17 25.76 -14.50 -12.27
C LEU A 17 25.36 -15.49 -13.36
N GLY A 18 24.42 -15.14 -14.25
CA GLY A 18 23.99 -15.98 -15.35
C GLY A 18 25.05 -16.16 -16.45
N ARG A 19 25.86 -15.12 -16.75
CA ARG A 19 27.01 -15.23 -17.65
C ARG A 19 28.13 -16.07 -17.05
N ASP A 20 28.39 -15.94 -15.76
CA ASP A 20 29.47 -16.66 -15.08
C ASP A 20 29.08 -18.11 -14.69
N HIS A 21 27.78 -18.42 -14.54
CA HIS A 21 27.30 -19.80 -14.40
C HIS A 21 27.59 -20.66 -15.65
N VAL A 22 27.72 -20.05 -16.83
CA VAL A 22 28.06 -20.77 -18.07
C VAL A 22 29.55 -21.13 -18.13
N ARG A 23 30.44 -20.38 -17.46
CA ARG A 23 31.88 -20.72 -17.32
C ARG A 23 32.13 -21.86 -16.32
N TRP A 24 31.14 -22.19 -15.49
CA TRP A 24 31.24 -23.16 -14.39
C TRP A 24 31.28 -24.63 -14.83
N MET A 25 30.91 -24.93 -16.07
CA MET A 25 31.03 -26.29 -16.62
C MET A 25 32.41 -26.58 -17.22
N ASP A 26 33.30 -25.59 -17.28
CA ASP A 26 34.67 -25.75 -17.75
C ASP A 26 35.67 -25.92 -16.59
N GLN A 27 36.64 -26.80 -16.83
CA GLN A 27 37.41 -27.51 -15.83
C GLN A 27 38.39 -26.62 -15.04
N GLY A 28 38.33 -26.72 -13.70
CA GLY A 28 39.42 -26.36 -12.79
C GLY A 28 39.81 -24.87 -12.73
N PRO A 29 38.93 -23.98 -12.26
CA PRO A 29 39.26 -22.56 -12.13
C PRO A 29 40.41 -22.33 -11.14
N PRO A 30 41.30 -21.35 -11.39
CA PRO A 30 42.40 -20.99 -10.50
C PRO A 30 41.88 -20.48 -9.15
N LYS A 31 42.64 -20.71 -8.08
CA LYS A 31 42.23 -20.41 -6.69
C LYS A 31 41.81 -18.96 -6.47
N ASP A 32 42.45 -18.02 -7.13
CA ASP A 32 42.16 -16.59 -6.96
C ASP A 32 40.78 -16.23 -7.54
N ALA A 33 40.41 -16.84 -8.67
CA ALA A 33 39.07 -16.68 -9.26
C ALA A 33 37.96 -17.31 -8.39
N LEU A 34 38.28 -18.41 -7.69
CA LEU A 34 37.36 -19.02 -6.72
C LEU A 34 37.19 -18.14 -5.47
N ALA A 35 38.24 -17.45 -5.03
CA ALA A 35 38.19 -16.56 -3.87
C ALA A 35 37.32 -15.34 -4.15
N ASP A 36 37.51 -14.68 -5.29
CA ASP A 36 36.70 -13.53 -5.71
C ASP A 36 35.22 -13.93 -5.92
N TRP A 37 34.98 -15.12 -6.48
CA TRP A 37 33.64 -15.65 -6.65
C TRP A 37 32.94 -15.93 -5.32
N MET A 38 33.67 -16.45 -4.33
CA MET A 38 33.13 -16.75 -3.01
C MET A 38 32.61 -15.49 -2.30
N VAL A 39 33.30 -14.34 -2.47
CA VAL A 39 32.83 -13.06 -1.94
C VAL A 39 31.50 -12.65 -2.58
N VAL A 40 31.41 -12.69 -3.92
CA VAL A 40 30.18 -12.34 -4.64
C VAL A 40 29.04 -13.31 -4.32
N ALA A 41 29.32 -14.60 -4.18
CA ALA A 41 28.33 -15.61 -3.81
C ALA A 41 27.79 -15.39 -2.39
N LEU A 42 28.65 -15.00 -1.44
CA LEU A 42 28.25 -14.64 -0.08
C LEU A 42 27.38 -13.37 -0.07
N GLU A 43 27.77 -12.32 -0.78
CA GLU A 43 26.98 -11.09 -0.90
C GLU A 43 25.58 -11.38 -1.49
N VAL A 44 25.50 -12.21 -2.53
CA VAL A 44 24.22 -12.61 -3.13
C VAL A 44 23.40 -13.47 -2.18
N HIS A 45 24.04 -14.33 -1.38
CA HIS A 45 23.36 -15.15 -0.39
C HIS A 45 22.81 -14.30 0.77
N GLU A 46 23.60 -13.34 1.27
CA GLU A 46 23.17 -12.37 2.29
C GLU A 46 22.00 -11.51 1.80
N VAL A 47 22.05 -11.01 0.57
CA VAL A 47 20.92 -10.25 -0.03
C VAL A 47 19.67 -11.12 -0.15
N ARG A 48 19.80 -12.41 -0.49
CA ARG A 48 18.66 -13.34 -0.55
C ARG A 48 18.11 -13.66 0.84
N ALA A 49 18.97 -13.86 1.83
CA ALA A 49 18.58 -14.08 3.21
C ALA A 49 17.81 -12.87 3.74
N PHE A 50 18.35 -11.65 3.56
CA PHE A 50 17.70 -10.40 3.94
C PHE A 50 16.33 -10.23 3.26
N ARG A 51 16.21 -10.59 1.97
CA ARG A 51 14.91 -10.54 1.27
C ARG A 51 13.93 -11.57 1.82
N SER A 52 14.38 -12.79 2.12
CA SER A 52 13.53 -13.82 2.71
C SER A 52 13.01 -13.42 4.09
N GLU A 53 13.84 -12.76 4.90
CA GLU A 53 13.44 -12.18 6.18
C GLU A 53 12.42 -11.05 5.98
N HIS A 54 12.68 -10.15 5.03
CA HIS A 54 11.75 -9.05 4.73
C HIS A 54 10.40 -9.54 4.18
N ASP A 55 10.39 -10.57 3.33
CA ASP A 55 9.17 -11.20 2.82
C ASP A 55 8.42 -11.92 3.95
N GLY A 56 9.13 -12.56 4.89
CA GLY A 56 8.57 -13.14 6.10
C GLY A 56 7.92 -12.09 7.00
N ILE A 57 8.57 -10.95 7.23
CA ILE A 57 8.01 -9.81 7.98
C ILE A 57 6.78 -9.25 7.27
N ALA A 58 6.83 -9.07 5.95
CA ALA A 58 5.70 -8.55 5.17
C ALA A 58 4.49 -9.51 5.18
N GLN A 59 4.74 -10.83 5.19
CA GLN A 59 3.72 -11.85 5.36
C GLN A 59 3.12 -11.82 6.76
N ALA A 60 3.94 -11.76 7.81
CA ALA A 60 3.49 -11.65 9.19
C ALA A 60 2.65 -10.37 9.42
N LEU A 61 3.03 -9.24 8.83
CA LEU A 61 2.25 -8.00 8.88
C LEU A 61 0.91 -8.11 8.14
N ARG A 62 0.88 -8.81 7.00
CA ARG A 62 -0.38 -9.11 6.29
C ARG A 62 -1.29 -10.01 7.13
N GLU A 63 -0.75 -11.03 7.78
CA GLU A 63 -1.49 -11.92 8.67
C GLU A 63 -2.00 -11.19 9.91
N ALA A 64 -1.15 -10.40 10.58
CA ALA A 64 -1.54 -9.56 11.72
C ALA A 64 -2.64 -8.54 11.33
N ARG A 65 -2.51 -7.92 10.14
CA ARG A 65 -3.58 -7.07 9.59
C ARG A 65 -4.86 -7.87 9.38
N MET A 66 -4.79 -9.05 8.77
CA MET A 66 -5.97 -9.89 8.58
C MET A 66 -6.60 -10.29 9.92
N GLN A 67 -5.81 -10.58 10.95
CA GLN A 67 -6.30 -10.86 12.30
C GLN A 67 -6.96 -9.65 12.97
N LEU A 68 -6.42 -8.44 12.80
CA LEU A 68 -7.01 -7.22 13.37
C LEU A 68 -8.34 -6.85 12.69
N PHE A 69 -8.44 -7.03 11.37
CA PHE A 69 -9.59 -6.57 10.60
C PHE A 69 -10.65 -7.66 10.33
N HIS A 70 -10.27 -8.93 10.39
CA HIS A 70 -11.12 -10.07 10.02
C HIS A 70 -11.06 -11.20 11.06
N GLY A 71 -10.59 -10.88 12.28
CA GLY A 71 -10.15 -11.81 13.32
C GLY A 71 -10.82 -13.17 13.31
N PHE A 72 -10.02 -14.23 13.18
CA PHE A 72 -10.35 -15.65 13.43
C PHE A 72 -11.86 -15.93 13.56
N ILE A 73 -12.60 -15.89 12.44
CA ILE A 73 -14.02 -16.22 12.45
C ILE A 73 -14.14 -17.75 12.37
N GLN A 74 -13.99 -18.41 13.51
CA GLN A 74 -14.60 -19.73 13.73
C GLN A 74 -15.68 -19.68 14.81
N SER A 75 -15.75 -18.60 15.61
CA SER A 75 -16.75 -18.46 16.69
C SER A 75 -17.18 -17.00 16.91
N TYR A 76 -17.27 -16.19 15.85
CA TYR A 76 -17.88 -14.86 15.98
C TYR A 76 -19.40 -15.02 16.07
N SER A 77 -19.92 -15.12 17.29
CA SER A 77 -21.22 -14.51 17.57
C SER A 77 -20.95 -13.01 17.56
N PRO A 78 -21.66 -12.21 16.76
CA PRO A 78 -21.61 -10.76 16.90
C PRO A 78 -21.80 -10.44 18.39
N PRO A 79 -20.97 -9.58 19.00
CA PRO A 79 -21.36 -8.99 20.26
C PRO A 79 -22.76 -8.40 20.05
N GLU A 80 -23.64 -8.46 21.04
CA GLU A 80 -24.87 -7.67 21.02
C GLU A 80 -24.45 -6.19 20.96
N GLY A 81 -24.18 -5.75 19.74
CA GLY A 81 -24.01 -4.36 19.41
C GLY A 81 -25.34 -3.66 19.68
N PRO A 82 -25.33 -2.33 19.78
CA PRO A 82 -26.57 -1.58 19.77
C PRO A 82 -27.44 -2.10 18.61
N PRO A 83 -28.78 -2.24 18.82
CA PRO A 83 -29.67 -2.88 17.87
C PRO A 83 -29.31 -2.39 16.46
N VAL A 84 -29.06 -3.35 15.57
CA VAL A 84 -28.72 -3.09 14.17
C VAL A 84 -29.63 -1.96 13.73
N GLY A 85 -29.02 -0.84 13.33
CA GLY A 85 -29.76 0.35 12.93
C GLY A 85 -30.82 0.00 11.88
N PRO A 86 -31.78 0.91 11.63
CA PRO A 86 -32.80 0.66 10.62
C PRO A 86 -32.15 0.12 9.34
N PRO A 87 -32.74 -0.91 8.71
CA PRO A 87 -32.14 -1.58 7.57
C PRO A 87 -31.71 -0.55 6.54
N LEU A 88 -30.54 -0.77 5.93
CA LEU A 88 -30.06 0.12 4.89
C LEU A 88 -31.10 0.18 3.77
N PRO A 89 -31.40 1.37 3.24
CA PRO A 89 -32.33 1.52 2.14
C PRO A 89 -31.82 0.73 0.94
N THR A 90 -32.68 -0.12 0.40
CA THR A 90 -32.30 -1.04 -0.70
C THR A 90 -33.00 -0.69 -2.00
N THR A 91 -34.09 0.08 -1.94
CA THR A 91 -34.83 0.51 -3.13
C THR A 91 -34.34 1.86 -3.62
N ILE A 92 -34.56 2.12 -4.92
CA ILE A 92 -34.17 3.40 -5.52
C ILE A 92 -35.03 4.53 -4.94
N GLU A 93 -36.32 4.28 -4.65
CA GLU A 93 -37.20 5.29 -4.05
C GLU A 93 -36.75 5.71 -2.65
N GLU A 94 -36.14 4.81 -1.87
CA GLU A 94 -35.59 5.11 -0.56
C GLU A 94 -34.23 5.83 -0.63
N ILE A 95 -33.41 5.50 -1.62
CA ILE A 95 -32.06 6.06 -1.79
C ILE A 95 -32.11 7.49 -2.36
N GLN A 96 -33.04 7.77 -3.27
CA GLN A 96 -33.14 9.07 -3.94
C GLN A 96 -33.29 10.27 -2.98
N PRO A 97 -34.20 10.27 -1.99
CA PRO A 97 -34.32 11.38 -1.05
C PRO A 97 -33.08 11.54 -0.17
N LEU A 98 -32.36 10.46 0.16
CA LEU A 98 -31.11 10.54 0.92
C LEU A 98 -29.98 11.15 0.09
N ARG A 99 -29.93 10.87 -1.22
CA ARG A 99 -28.98 11.52 -2.14
C ARG A 99 -29.24 13.01 -2.25
N GLU A 100 -30.51 13.40 -2.32
CA GLU A 100 -30.91 14.81 -2.37
C GLU A 100 -30.59 15.53 -1.06
N ALA A 101 -30.95 14.94 0.08
CA ALA A 101 -30.62 15.47 1.40
C ALA A 101 -29.10 15.62 1.59
N ARG A 102 -28.31 14.61 1.20
CA ARG A 102 -26.85 14.69 1.22
C ARG A 102 -26.35 15.84 0.34
N SER A 103 -26.86 15.98 -0.88
CA SER A 103 -26.43 17.04 -1.79
C SER A 103 -26.77 18.43 -1.25
N GLN A 104 -27.94 18.60 -0.62
CA GLN A 104 -28.35 19.87 -0.01
C GLN A 104 -27.45 20.21 1.18
N PHE A 105 -27.21 19.23 2.07
CA PHE A 105 -26.31 19.39 3.19
C PHE A 105 -24.90 19.76 2.74
N GLU A 106 -24.35 19.05 1.76
CA GLU A 106 -23.00 19.30 1.25
C GLU A 106 -22.87 20.72 0.69
N ARG A 107 -23.85 21.20 -0.08
CA ARG A 107 -23.85 22.58 -0.59
C ARG A 107 -23.90 23.60 0.53
N ALA A 108 -24.81 23.42 1.49
CA ALA A 108 -24.95 24.34 2.62
C ALA A 108 -23.67 24.38 3.47
N HIS A 109 -23.05 23.22 3.71
CA HIS A 109 -21.82 23.10 4.47
C HIS A 109 -20.63 23.77 3.76
N ILE A 110 -20.50 23.56 2.45
CA ILE A 110 -19.48 24.23 1.63
C ILE A 110 -19.69 25.75 1.63
N GLN A 111 -20.92 26.23 1.45
CA GLN A 111 -21.22 27.66 1.47
C GLN A 111 -20.92 28.30 2.84
N ALA A 112 -21.25 27.61 3.93
CA ALA A 112 -20.95 28.06 5.28
C ALA A 112 -19.44 28.20 5.49
N ALA A 113 -18.65 27.20 5.08
CA ALA A 113 -17.20 27.23 5.19
C ALA A 113 -16.57 28.36 4.35
N VAL A 114 -17.05 28.57 3.11
CA VAL A 114 -16.55 29.69 2.27
C VAL A 114 -16.86 31.04 2.91
N ARG A 115 -18.05 31.20 3.51
CA ARG A 115 -18.45 32.44 4.19
C ARG A 115 -17.63 32.70 5.45
N GLU A 116 -17.35 31.67 6.23
CA GLU A 116 -16.64 31.77 7.51
C GLU A 116 -15.15 32.10 7.32
N TRP A 117 -14.48 31.43 6.39
CA TRP A 117 -13.03 31.53 6.21
C TRP A 117 -12.59 32.59 5.19
N GLY A 118 -13.52 33.12 4.39
CA GLY A 118 -13.29 34.24 3.45
C GLY A 118 -12.34 33.96 2.27
N SER A 119 -11.72 32.78 2.24
CA SER A 119 -10.75 32.34 1.24
C SER A 119 -11.02 30.89 0.87
N LEU A 120 -11.01 30.58 -0.42
CA LEU A 120 -11.21 29.21 -0.91
C LEU A 120 -10.10 28.26 -0.45
N LYS A 121 -8.88 28.77 -0.24
CA LYS A 121 -7.77 27.97 0.27
C LYS A 121 -8.04 27.53 1.70
N ASP A 122 -8.43 28.46 2.56
CA ASP A 122 -8.64 28.20 3.98
C ASP A 122 -9.92 27.39 4.21
N ALA A 123 -10.99 27.66 3.43
CA ALA A 123 -12.19 26.84 3.42
C ALA A 123 -11.90 25.38 2.97
N SER A 124 -11.03 25.17 1.98
CA SER A 124 -10.66 23.81 1.55
C SER A 124 -9.89 23.05 2.63
N ALA A 125 -9.01 23.74 3.37
CA ALA A 125 -8.29 23.16 4.49
C ALA A 125 -9.24 22.82 5.65
N ALA A 126 -10.17 23.71 6.00
CA ALA A 126 -11.17 23.49 7.05
C ALA A 126 -12.10 22.31 6.72
N LEU A 127 -12.47 22.14 5.45
CA LEU A 127 -13.29 21.03 4.97
C LEU A 127 -12.51 19.72 4.77
N GLY A 128 -11.18 19.73 4.90
CA GLY A 128 -10.34 18.55 4.68
C GLY A 128 -10.35 18.01 3.24
N ILE A 129 -10.63 18.87 2.24
CA ILE A 129 -10.66 18.49 0.82
C ILE A 129 -9.64 19.30 0.02
N SER A 130 -9.24 18.79 -1.14
CA SER A 130 -8.34 19.55 -2.02
C SER A 130 -9.02 20.82 -2.54
N TYR A 131 -8.22 21.87 -2.76
CA TYR A 131 -8.67 23.11 -3.39
C TYR A 131 -9.40 22.87 -4.72
N THR A 132 -8.86 21.98 -5.55
CA THR A 132 -9.47 21.60 -6.84
C THR A 132 -10.81 20.87 -6.67
N SER A 133 -10.96 20.05 -5.63
CA SER A 133 -12.23 19.39 -5.30
C SER A 133 -13.27 20.41 -4.84
N LEU A 134 -12.89 21.36 -3.97
CA LEU A 134 -13.79 22.44 -3.55
C LEU A 134 -14.25 23.28 -4.74
N TRP A 135 -13.32 23.69 -5.60
CA TRP A 135 -13.62 24.51 -6.78
C TRP A 135 -14.60 23.81 -7.73
N ARG A 136 -14.46 22.51 -7.96
CA ARG A 136 -15.40 21.73 -8.78
C ARG A 136 -16.80 21.64 -8.18
N ARG A 137 -16.92 21.62 -6.85
CA ARG A 137 -18.22 21.52 -6.15
C ARG A 137 -18.96 22.86 -6.07
N LEU A 138 -18.28 23.97 -6.33
CA LEU A 138 -18.87 25.31 -6.41
C LEU A 138 -19.39 25.67 -7.81
N ARG A 139 -19.02 24.92 -8.85
CA ARG A 139 -19.45 25.12 -10.24
C ARG A 139 -20.67 24.26 -10.55
#